data_AF-A0A977PWV7-F1
#
_entry.id   AF-A0A977PWV7-F1
#
_cell.length_a   1.000
_cell.length_b   1.000
_cell.length_c   1.000
_cell.angle_alpha   90.00
_cell.angle_beta   90.00
_cell.angle_gamma   90.00
#
_symmetry.space_group_name_H-M   'P 1'
#
loop_
_entity.id
_entity.type
_entity.pdbx_description
1 polymer ?
#
loop_
_entity_poly.entity_id
_entity_poly.type
_entity_poly.pdbx_seq_one_letter_code
_entity_poly.pdbx_strand_id
1 'polypeptide(L)'
;MKSDKEETMMTAKLINVEGSKIKIELTLELSRSMLDTEINIQKGLNEVGCIASKEALKYLDTDGSPLKIGEEIWKSKGEQPKEYQTPYGEVIVNRHVYQRSVGGKTYSSVST
;
A
#
# COMPACT_ATOMS: atom_id res chain seq x y z
N MET A 1 22.32 29.58 2.71
CA MET A 1 21.82 28.20 2.82
C MET A 1 20.41 28.15 2.26
N LYS A 2 20.24 27.87 0.97
CA LYS A 2 18.93 27.54 0.41
C LYS A 2 18.76 26.03 0.56
N SER A 3 17.65 25.67 1.18
CA SER A 3 17.21 24.30 1.38
C SER A 3 16.83 23.75 0.02
N ASP A 4 17.71 22.95 -0.59
CA ASP A 4 17.34 22.12 -1.72
C ASP A 4 16.43 21.03 -1.17
N LYS A 5 15.13 21.26 -1.28
CA LYS A 5 14.15 20.18 -1.22
C LYS A 5 14.42 19.34 -2.45
N GLU A 6 15.08 18.21 -2.23
CA GLU A 6 15.11 17.09 -3.16
C GLU A 6 13.66 16.60 -3.29
N GLU A 7 12.91 17.29 -4.14
CA GLU A 7 11.60 16.85 -4.61
C GLU A 7 11.88 15.61 -5.45
N THR A 8 11.85 14.45 -4.79
CA THR A 8 11.96 13.15 -5.42
C THR A 8 10.89 13.11 -6.48
N MET A 9 11.29 13.23 -7.75
CA MET A 9 10.37 13.12 -8.86
C MET A 9 9.75 11.73 -8.75
N MET A 10 8.48 11.65 -8.37
CA MET A 10 7.80 10.37 -8.25
C MET A 10 7.74 9.75 -9.64
N THR A 11 8.49 8.67 -9.82
CA THR A 11 8.60 7.95 -11.10
C THR A 11 7.27 7.32 -11.48
N ALA A 12 6.51 6.86 -10.48
CA ALA A 12 5.25 6.14 -10.64
C ALA A 12 4.06 6.88 -10.01
N LYS A 13 2.93 6.93 -10.73
CA LYS A 13 1.68 7.55 -10.26
C LYS A 13 0.47 6.67 -10.54
N LEU A 14 -0.37 6.46 -9.52
CA LEU A 14 -1.67 5.83 -9.69
C LEU A 14 -2.62 6.80 -10.40
N ILE A 15 -3.11 6.42 -11.58
CA ILE A 15 -4.04 7.23 -12.37
C ILE A 15 -5.47 6.85 -12.07
N ASN A 16 -5.75 5.55 -11.94
CA ASN A 16 -7.12 5.06 -11.85
C ASN A 16 -7.21 3.73 -11.10
N VAL A 17 -8.33 3.54 -10.41
CA VAL A 17 -8.75 2.30 -9.76
C VAL A 17 -10.20 2.05 -10.15
N GLU A 18 -10.43 1.04 -10.98
CA GLU A 18 -11.74 0.64 -11.47
C GLU A 18 -12.03 -0.80 -11.06
N GLY A 19 -12.80 -0.97 -9.98
CA GLY A 19 -13.11 -2.29 -9.41
C GLY A 19 -11.85 -3.05 -9.03
N SER A 20 -11.58 -4.14 -9.74
CA SER A 20 -10.39 -5.00 -9.52
C SER A 20 -9.19 -4.64 -10.40
N LYS A 21 -9.22 -3.49 -11.09
CA LYS A 21 -8.17 -3.05 -12.02
C LYS A 21 -7.58 -1.74 -11.55
N ILE A 22 -6.26 -1.63 -11.59
CA ILE A 22 -5.53 -0.40 -11.34
C ILE A 22 -4.72 0.00 -12.56
N LYS A 23 -4.58 1.30 -12.79
CA LYS A 23 -3.71 1.87 -13.83
C LYS A 23 -2.67 2.75 -13.16
N ILE A 24 -1.41 2.40 -13.36
CA ILE A 24 -0.26 3.13 -12.84
C ILE A 24 0.55 3.61 -14.05
N GLU A 25 0.87 4.89 -14.09
CA GLU A 25 1.77 5.49 -15.08
C GLU A 25 3.16 5.58 -14.49
N LEU A 26 4.16 5.23 -15.30
CA LEU A 26 5.57 5.22 -14.93
C LEU A 26 6.33 6.06 -15.95
N THR A 27 7.08 7.05 -15.47
CA THR A 27 7.94 7.91 -16.30
C THR A 27 9.38 7.68 -15.91
N LEU A 28 10.20 7.15 -16.81
CA LEU A 28 11.61 6.82 -16.55
C LEU A 28 12.53 7.78 -17.29
N GLU A 29 13.58 8.23 -16.60
CA GLU A 29 14.68 8.96 -17.24
C GLU A 29 15.69 7.98 -17.85
N LEU A 30 15.88 8.10 -19.16
CA LEU A 30 16.91 7.36 -19.90
C LEU A 30 18.24 8.10 -19.81
N SER A 31 19.33 7.35 -19.57
CA SER A 31 20.67 7.91 -19.52
C SER A 31 21.53 7.45 -20.71
N ARG A 32 22.73 8.01 -20.87
CA ARG A 32 23.70 7.56 -21.88
C ARG A 32 24.46 6.29 -21.46
N SER A 33 24.13 5.72 -20.31
CA SER A 33 24.70 4.52 -19.74
C SER A 33 23.59 3.48 -19.61
N MET A 34 23.79 2.31 -20.21
CA MET A 34 22.78 1.24 -20.14
C MET A 34 22.60 0.75 -18.70
N LEU A 35 23.68 0.69 -17.92
CA LEU A 35 23.62 0.26 -16.53
C LEU A 35 22.78 1.22 -15.67
N ASP A 36 22.98 2.53 -15.83
CA ASP A 36 22.22 3.52 -15.06
C ASP A 36 20.74 3.53 -15.48
N THR A 37 20.46 3.29 -16.76
CA THR A 37 19.09 3.14 -17.25
C THR A 37 18.40 1.91 -16.64
N GLU A 38 19.08 0.77 -16.55
CA GLU A 38 18.56 -0.44 -15.89
C GLU A 38 18.30 -0.20 -14.39
N ILE A 39 19.17 0.52 -13.70
CA ILE A 39 18.96 0.90 -12.29
C ILE A 39 17.70 1.76 -12.15
N ASN A 40 17.48 2.72 -13.06
CA ASN A 40 16.29 3.56 -13.06
C ASN A 40 15.02 2.75 -13.34
N ILE A 41 15.06 1.83 -14.31
CA ILE A 41 13.97 0.90 -14.61
C ILE A 41 13.60 0.08 -13.36
N GLN A 42 14.59 -0.53 -12.71
CA GLN A 42 14.37 -1.36 -11.53
C GLN A 42 13.74 -0.56 -10.39
N LYS A 43 14.26 0.64 -10.10
CA LYS A 43 13.70 1.53 -9.07
C LYS A 43 12.25 1.91 -9.38
N GLY A 44 11.97 2.32 -10.61
CA GLY A 44 10.62 2.68 -11.03
C GLY A 44 9.63 1.51 -10.93
N LEU A 45 10.03 0.30 -11.33
CA LEU A 45 9.20 -0.89 -11.20
C LEU A 45 8.93 -1.28 -9.74
N ASN A 46 9.91 -1.10 -8.85
CA ASN A 46 9.72 -1.31 -7.42
C ASN A 46 8.71 -0.31 -6.84
N GLU A 47 8.76 0.96 -7.24
CA GLU A 47 7.75 1.96 -6.83
C GLU A 47 6.35 1.59 -7.32
N VAL A 48 6.22 1.19 -8.60
CA VAL A 48 4.94 0.70 -9.16
C VAL A 48 4.44 -0.51 -8.37
N GLY A 49 5.32 -1.45 -8.06
CA GLY A 49 5.00 -2.65 -7.27
C GLY A 49 4.48 -2.30 -5.88
N CYS A 50 5.12 -1.37 -5.19
CA CYS A 50 4.67 -0.86 -3.90
C CYS A 50 3.27 -0.23 -3.97
N ILE A 51 3.01 0.63 -4.96
CA ILE A 51 1.69 1.24 -5.17
C ILE A 51 0.64 0.15 -5.45
N ALA A 52 0.95 -0.81 -6.32
CA ALA A 52 0.05 -1.90 -6.65
C ALA A 52 -0.26 -2.79 -5.44
N SER A 53 0.75 -3.17 -4.66
CA SER A 53 0.57 -3.94 -3.42
C SER A 53 -0.27 -3.19 -2.40
N LYS A 54 -0.07 -1.87 -2.27
CA LYS A 54 -0.90 -1.04 -1.39
C LYS A 54 -2.37 -1.06 -1.78
N GLU A 55 -2.68 -0.87 -3.07
CA GLU A 55 -4.07 -0.91 -3.54
C GLU A 55 -4.68 -2.32 -3.47
N ALA A 56 -3.89 -3.37 -3.72
CA ALA A 56 -4.33 -4.74 -3.52
C ALA A 56 -4.66 -5.04 -2.06
N LEU A 57 -3.84 -4.57 -1.12
CA LEU A 57 -4.07 -4.72 0.32
C LEU A 57 -5.33 -3.96 0.77
N LYS A 58 -5.60 -2.78 0.20
CA LYS A 58 -6.86 -2.05 0.45
C LYS A 58 -8.07 -2.77 -0.15
N TYR A 59 -7.95 -3.29 -1.38
CA TYR A 59 -9.02 -4.02 -2.04
C TYR A 59 -9.41 -5.29 -1.29
N LEU A 60 -8.43 -5.93 -0.63
CA LEU A 60 -8.65 -7.09 0.24
C LEU A 60 -9.05 -6.70 1.67
N ASP A 61 -8.98 -5.42 2.03
CA ASP A 61 -9.40 -4.98 3.35
C ASP A 61 -10.93 -5.02 3.46
N THR A 62 -11.39 -5.15 4.70
CA THR A 62 -12.82 -5.12 5.01
C THR A 62 -13.35 -3.70 4.96
N ASP A 63 -14.59 -3.51 4.52
CA ASP A 63 -15.30 -2.22 4.46
C ASP A 63 -15.66 -1.59 5.82
N GLY A 64 -15.10 -2.12 6.91
CA GLY A 64 -15.44 -1.71 8.28
C GLY A 64 -16.75 -2.28 8.80
N SER A 65 -17.49 -3.10 8.02
CA SER A 65 -18.71 -3.75 8.50
C SER A 65 -18.42 -4.73 9.65
N PRO A 66 -19.36 -4.93 10.60
CA PRO A 66 -19.16 -5.84 11.72
C PRO A 66 -18.86 -7.27 11.26
N LEU A 67 -17.76 -7.83 11.75
CA LEU A 67 -17.38 -9.21 11.45
C LEU A 67 -18.01 -10.14 12.48
N LYS A 68 -18.65 -11.22 12.01
CA LYS A 68 -19.12 -12.30 12.88
C LYS A 68 -18.08 -13.41 12.88
N ILE A 69 -17.35 -13.56 13.98
CA ILE A 69 -16.34 -14.61 14.15
C ILE A 69 -16.84 -15.56 15.24
N GLY A 70 -17.37 -16.71 14.83
CA GLY A 70 -18.08 -17.64 15.71
C GLY A 70 -19.43 -17.07 16.17
N GLU A 71 -19.69 -17.10 17.48
CA GLU A 71 -20.90 -16.51 18.09
C GLU A 71 -20.72 -15.02 18.44
N GLU A 72 -19.52 -14.47 18.28
CA GLU A 72 -19.20 -13.10 18.69
C GLU A 72 -19.18 -12.12 17.52
N ILE A 73 -19.75 -10.94 17.76
CA ILE A 73 -19.74 -9.80 16.84
C ILE A 73 -18.57 -8.90 17.18
N TRP A 74 -17.70 -8.69 16.20
CA TRP A 74 -16.58 -7.78 16.27
C TRP A 74 -16.93 -6.49 15.55
N LYS A 75 -16.72 -5.36 16.22
CA LYS A 75 -17.00 -4.03 15.64
C LYS A 75 -15.70 -3.37 15.22
N SER A 76 -15.72 -2.64 14.10
CA SER A 76 -14.58 -1.86 13.67
C SER A 76 -14.33 -0.72 14.65
N LYS A 77 -13.07 -0.50 15.01
CA LYS A 77 -12.59 0.63 15.82
C LYS A 77 -12.03 1.75 14.94
N GLY A 78 -12.15 1.62 13.62
CA GLY A 78 -11.56 2.51 12.63
C GLY A 78 -10.32 1.90 11.99
N GLU A 79 -9.64 2.70 11.18
CA GLU A 79 -8.42 2.31 10.48
C GLU A 79 -7.18 2.56 11.34
N GLN A 80 -6.19 1.69 11.24
CA GLN A 80 -4.86 1.87 11.83
C GLN A 80 -3.79 1.63 10.76
N PRO A 81 -2.70 2.42 10.74
CA PRO A 81 -1.59 2.19 9.83
C PRO A 81 -0.90 0.86 10.17
N LYS A 82 -0.64 0.05 9.15
CA LYS A 82 0.13 -1.18 9.26
C LYS A 82 1.19 -1.25 8.17
N GLU A 83 2.41 -1.57 8.58
CA GLU A 83 3.56 -1.77 7.72
C GLU A 83 3.56 -3.19 7.15
N TYR A 84 3.81 -3.29 5.85
CA TYR A 84 3.92 -4.55 5.12
C TYR A 84 5.21 -4.58 4.32
N GLN A 85 5.97 -5.65 4.48
CA GLN A 85 7.11 -5.93 3.62
C GLN A 85 6.60 -6.62 2.35
N THR A 86 6.90 -6.04 1.19
CA THR A 86 6.58 -6.61 -0.12
C THR A 86 7.89 -6.90 -0.87
N PRO A 87 7.88 -7.76 -1.90
CA PRO A 87 9.06 -7.98 -2.74
C PRO A 87 9.60 -6.71 -3.41
N TYR A 88 8.78 -5.66 -3.50
CA TYR A 88 9.08 -4.40 -4.15
C TYR A 88 9.55 -3.31 -3.17
N GLY A 89 9.40 -3.55 -1.86
CA GLY A 89 9.69 -2.59 -0.81
C GLY A 89 8.62 -2.56 0.28
N GLU A 90 8.82 -1.68 1.25
CA GLU A 90 7.90 -1.50 2.37
C GLU A 90 6.72 -0.60 1.98
N VAL A 91 5.52 -1.00 2.39
CA VAL A 91 4.29 -0.24 2.17
C VAL A 91 3.50 -0.07 3.46
N ILE A 92 3.00 1.14 3.68
CA ILE A 92 2.10 1.45 4.80
C ILE A 92 0.67 1.55 4.27
N VAL A 93 -0.21 0.76 4.86
CA VAL A 93 -1.64 0.72 4.52
C VAL A 93 -2.47 0.92 5.78
N ASN A 94 -3.39 1.87 5.73
CA ASN A 94 -4.40 2.02 6.78
C ASN A 94 -5.43 0.92 6.61
N ARG A 95 -5.65 0.13 7.67
CA ARG A 95 -6.57 -1.01 7.64
C ARG A 95 -7.53 -1.02 8.82
N HIS A 96 -8.73 -1.53 8.59
CA HIS A 96 -9.74 -1.65 9.64
C HIS A 96 -9.30 -2.65 10.71
N VAL A 97 -9.28 -2.17 11.95
CA VAL A 97 -9.05 -3.02 13.13
C VAL A 97 -10.36 -3.27 13.86
N TYR A 98 -10.53 -4.49 14.33
CA TYR A 98 -11.75 -4.98 14.95
C TYR A 98 -11.51 -5.33 16.40
N GLN A 99 -12.51 -5.06 17.26
CA GLN A 99 -12.45 -5.40 18.68
C GLN A 99 -13.77 -6.06 19.13
N ARG A 100 -13.66 -6.98 20.10
CA ARG A 100 -14.81 -7.56 20.81
C ARG A 100 -15.43 -6.55 21.77
N SER A 101 -16.72 -6.69 22.05
CA SER A 101 -17.47 -5.84 23.00
C SER A 101 -16.93 -5.89 24.44
N VAL A 102 -16.25 -6.98 24.80
CA VAL A 102 -15.67 -7.20 26.15
C VAL A 102 -14.30 -6.53 26.31
N GLY A 103 -13.77 -5.90 25.24
CA GLY A 103 -12.40 -5.41 25.20
C GLY A 103 -11.38 -6.53 24.93
N GLY A 104 -10.12 -6.17 24.69
CA GLY A 104 -9.04 -7.11 24.36
C GLY A 104 -8.35 -6.86 23.01
N LYS A 105 -7.58 -7.87 22.53
CA LYS A 105 -6.74 -7.80 21.33
C LYS A 105 -7.53 -7.35 20.09
N THR A 106 -6.94 -6.45 19.31
CA THR A 106 -7.48 -6.01 18.03
C THR A 106 -7.14 -7.01 16.93
N TYR A 107 -8.11 -7.31 16.08
CA TYR A 107 -7.97 -8.20 14.92
C TYR A 107 -7.91 -7.40 13.63
N SER A 108 -7.12 -7.85 12.66
CA SER A 108 -7.06 -7.32 11.30
C SER A 108 -7.20 -8.49 10.32
N SER A 109 -8.04 -8.35 9.29
CA SER A 109 -8.48 -9.43 8.38
C SER A 109 -7.37 -10.16 7.61
N VAL A 110 -6.22 -9.51 7.39
CA VAL A 110 -5.06 -10.10 6.71
C VAL A 110 -3.85 -10.15 7.64
N SER A 111 -3.54 -11.35 8.13
CA SER A 111 -2.21 -11.69 8.63
C SER A 111 -1.44 -12.31 7.47
N THR A 112 -0.50 -11.57 6.91
CA THR A 112 0.60 -12.18 6.15
C THR A 112 1.73 -12.43 7.13
#